data_AF-A0A4D4K7R9-F1
#
_entry.id   AF-A0A4D4K7R9-F1
#
_cell.length_a   1.000
_cell.length_b   1.000
_cell.length_c   1.000
_cell.angle_alpha   90.00
_cell.angle_beta   90.00
_cell.angle_gamma   90.00
#
_symmetry.space_group_name_H-M   'P 1'
#
loop_
_entity.id
_entity.type
_entity.pdbx_description
1 polymer ?
#
loop_
_entity_poly.entity_id
_entity_poly.type
_entity_poly.pdbx_seq_one_letter_code
_entity_poly.pdbx_strand_id
1 'polypeptide(L)'
;MAGLRLGPLLRQVDWETGTGATVWVEADRAGEAEVRCADGAGGTARTWQIAGHHYALIPVTGLRPDTETAYRVLLDGEQVWPLPDSPFPDSTIRTPAPGTDAPVRVAFGSCRWAAPPSDASHDPVGPDALDTLAQALASAPSARAPMCWCCWATRCTRTRPPPRPAAGWPPAAI
;
A
#
# COMPACT_ATOMS: atom_id res chain seq x y z
N MET A 1 4.16 -22.54 -5.27
CA MET A 1 3.21 -21.98 -4.28
C MET A 1 2.68 -20.67 -4.86
N ALA A 2 1.46 -20.27 -4.52
CA ALA A 2 0.92 -18.98 -4.99
C ALA A 2 1.54 -17.87 -4.16
N GLY A 3 2.29 -16.99 -4.80
CA GLY A 3 3.01 -15.89 -4.14
C GLY A 3 2.29 -14.56 -4.30
N LEU A 4 2.34 -13.74 -3.25
CA LEU A 4 1.93 -12.34 -3.32
C LEU A 4 3.05 -11.50 -3.94
N ARG A 5 2.79 -10.85 -5.08
CA ARG A 5 3.75 -9.96 -5.76
C ARG A 5 3.67 -8.54 -5.23
N LEU A 6 2.46 -8.00 -5.09
CA LEU A 6 2.21 -6.66 -4.55
C LEU A 6 0.99 -6.65 -3.64
N GLY A 7 1.03 -5.77 -2.65
CA GLY A 7 -0.03 -5.60 -1.66
C GLY A 7 0.22 -6.42 -0.39
N PRO A 8 -0.82 -6.63 0.43
CA PRO A 8 -2.19 -6.18 0.20
C PRO A 8 -2.36 -4.67 0.38
N LEU A 9 -3.25 -4.08 -0.40
CA LEU A 9 -3.60 -2.65 -0.28
C LEU A 9 -5.09 -2.53 0.05
N LEU A 10 -5.41 -1.97 1.22
CA LEU A 10 -6.77 -1.56 1.57
C LEU A 10 -7.16 -0.39 0.68
N ARG A 11 -8.02 -0.65 -0.31
CA ARG A 11 -8.33 0.28 -1.39
C ARG A 11 -9.41 1.27 -0.99
N GLN A 12 -10.40 0.80 -0.24
CA GLN A 12 -11.55 1.57 0.19
C GLN A 12 -12.18 0.88 1.41
N VAL A 13 -12.74 1.69 2.30
CA VAL A 13 -13.63 1.27 3.39
C VAL A 13 -14.98 1.94 3.13
N ASP A 14 -16.08 1.23 3.36
CA ASP A 14 -17.41 1.80 3.23
C ASP A 14 -17.62 2.82 4.35
N TRP A 15 -17.60 4.10 3.98
CA TRP A 15 -17.79 5.20 4.92
C TRP A 15 -19.25 5.50 5.25
N GLU A 16 -20.18 5.01 4.43
CA GLU A 16 -21.60 5.21 4.64
C GLU A 16 -22.14 4.24 5.69
N THR A 17 -21.78 2.96 5.58
CA THR A 17 -22.29 1.93 6.50
C THR A 17 -21.26 1.44 7.51
N GLY A 18 -19.96 1.57 7.21
CA GLY A 18 -18.90 0.98 8.05
C GLY A 18 -18.88 -0.55 8.05
N THR A 19 -19.55 -1.21 7.09
CA THR A 19 -19.71 -2.68 7.08
C THR A 19 -18.92 -3.41 5.99
N GLY A 20 -18.29 -2.65 5.09
CA GLY A 20 -17.57 -3.19 3.94
C GLY A 20 -16.21 -2.54 3.73
N ALA A 21 -15.35 -3.25 3.00
CA ALA A 21 -14.07 -2.74 2.51
C ALA A 21 -13.67 -3.46 1.21
N THR A 22 -12.67 -2.94 0.51
CA THR A 22 -12.08 -3.60 -0.64
C THR A 22 -10.57 -3.70 -0.46
N VAL A 23 -10.02 -4.91 -0.59
CA VAL A 23 -8.58 -5.16 -0.59
C VAL A 23 -8.13 -5.49 -2.00
N TRP A 24 -7.00 -4.93 -2.42
CA TRP A 24 -6.37 -5.23 -3.71
C TRP A 24 -5.06 -6.00 -3.52
N VAL A 25 -4.79 -6.94 -4.42
CA VAL A 25 -3.53 -7.69 -4.49
C VAL A 25 -3.09 -7.93 -5.93
N GLU A 26 -1.79 -8.10 -6.13
CA GLU A 26 -1.22 -8.77 -7.31
C GLU A 26 -0.62 -10.12 -6.88
N ALA A 27 -1.10 -11.20 -7.49
CA ALA A 27 -0.61 -12.57 -7.30
C ALA A 27 0.36 -12.95 -8.42
N ASP A 28 1.19 -13.97 -8.18
CA ASP A 28 2.15 -14.45 -9.16
C ASP A 28 1.59 -15.33 -10.27
N ARG A 29 0.37 -15.84 -10.07
CA ARG A 29 -0.34 -16.74 -10.97
C ARG A 29 -1.85 -16.59 -10.78
N ALA A 30 -2.63 -17.20 -11.68
CA ALA A 30 -4.08 -17.27 -11.52
C ALA A 30 -4.45 -18.12 -10.29
N GLY A 31 -5.43 -17.66 -9.50
CA GLY A 31 -5.86 -18.34 -8.28
C GLY A 31 -7.10 -17.69 -7.65
N GLU A 32 -7.41 -18.11 -6.43
CA GLU A 32 -8.39 -17.47 -5.56
C GLU A 32 -7.67 -16.69 -4.46
N ALA A 33 -8.05 -15.41 -4.30
CA ALA A 33 -7.60 -14.57 -3.21
C ALA A 33 -8.69 -14.45 -2.17
N GLU A 34 -8.31 -14.52 -0.90
CA GLU A 34 -9.22 -14.48 0.23
C GLU A 34 -8.71 -13.49 1.30
N VAL A 35 -9.62 -12.68 1.82
CA VAL A 35 -9.40 -11.88 3.03
C VAL A 35 -10.18 -12.52 4.16
N ARG A 36 -9.50 -12.81 5.28
CA ARG A 36 -10.12 -13.28 6.52
C ARG A 36 -9.84 -12.30 7.64
N CYS A 37 -10.88 -11.77 8.24
CA CYS A 37 -10.81 -10.90 9.40
C CYS A 37 -10.94 -11.71 10.70
N ALA A 38 -10.31 -11.23 11.77
CA ALA A 38 -10.31 -11.90 13.08
C ALA A 38 -11.72 -12.04 13.70
N ASP A 39 -12.67 -11.21 13.27
CA ASP A 39 -14.06 -11.22 13.72
C ASP A 39 -15.02 -12.05 12.87
N GLY A 40 -14.51 -12.76 11.86
CA GLY A 40 -15.29 -13.58 10.95
C GLY A 40 -15.76 -12.84 9.68
N ALA A 41 -15.55 -11.53 9.57
CA ALA A 41 -15.73 -10.82 8.31
C ALA A 41 -14.72 -11.31 7.25
N GLY A 42 -15.03 -11.10 5.97
CA GLY A 42 -14.15 -11.57 4.91
C GLY A 42 -14.77 -11.52 3.53
N GLY A 43 -14.05 -12.12 2.59
CA GLY A 43 -14.50 -12.31 1.22
C GLY A 43 -13.46 -13.00 0.37
N THR A 44 -13.90 -13.49 -0.79
CA THR A 44 -13.04 -14.14 -1.79
C THR A 44 -13.25 -13.52 -3.16
N ALA A 45 -12.22 -13.56 -4.00
CA ALA A 45 -12.30 -13.21 -5.41
C ALA A 45 -11.31 -14.03 -6.23
N ARG A 46 -11.71 -14.39 -7.45
CA ARG A 46 -10.78 -14.97 -8.43
C ARG A 46 -9.91 -13.88 -9.02
N THR A 47 -8.63 -14.21 -9.23
CA THR A 47 -7.73 -13.31 -9.94
C THR A 47 -8.12 -13.19 -11.42
N TRP A 48 -7.98 -12.02 -12.01
CA TRP A 48 -8.02 -11.82 -13.46
C TRP A 48 -6.66 -11.36 -13.98
N GLN A 49 -6.42 -11.55 -15.28
CA GLN A 49 -5.14 -11.25 -15.88
C GLN A 49 -5.18 -9.97 -16.72
N ILE A 50 -4.20 -9.08 -16.53
CA ILE A 50 -3.94 -7.93 -17.40
C ILE A 50 -2.46 -7.92 -17.72
N ALA A 51 -2.10 -7.92 -19.01
CA ALA A 51 -0.72 -7.85 -19.47
C ALA A 51 0.25 -8.88 -18.83
N GLY A 52 -0.24 -10.07 -18.46
CA GLY A 52 0.57 -11.13 -17.84
C GLY A 52 0.64 -11.07 -16.31
N HIS A 53 -0.03 -10.13 -15.67
CA HIS A 53 -0.11 -9.99 -14.22
C HIS A 53 -1.49 -10.41 -13.71
N HIS A 54 -1.54 -11.05 -12.54
CA HIS A 54 -2.77 -11.56 -11.95
C HIS A 54 -3.22 -10.68 -10.79
N TYR A 55 -4.39 -10.07 -10.91
CA TYR A 55 -4.92 -9.12 -9.94
C TYR A 55 -6.19 -9.65 -9.28
N ALA A 56 -6.41 -9.29 -8.03
CA ALA A 56 -7.70 -9.47 -7.38
C ALA A 56 -8.12 -8.18 -6.63
N LEU A 57 -9.41 -7.87 -6.68
CA LEU A 57 -10.11 -6.93 -5.81
C LEU A 57 -11.06 -7.78 -4.99
N ILE A 58 -10.83 -7.87 -3.70
CA ILE A 58 -11.56 -8.70 -2.75
C ILE A 58 -12.52 -7.78 -1.98
N PRO A 59 -13.83 -7.86 -2.23
CA PRO A 59 -14.83 -7.20 -1.39
C PRO A 59 -14.89 -7.93 -0.06
N VAL A 60 -14.63 -7.21 1.03
CA VAL A 60 -14.78 -7.67 2.40
C VAL A 60 -16.14 -7.21 2.90
N THR A 61 -16.91 -8.13 3.46
CA THR A 61 -18.24 -7.86 4.01
C THR A 61 -18.36 -8.40 5.43
N GLY A 62 -19.36 -7.91 6.16
CA GLY A 62 -19.63 -8.35 7.54
C GLY A 62 -18.76 -7.69 8.59
N LEU A 63 -18.05 -6.60 8.24
CA LEU A 63 -17.29 -5.83 9.21
C LEU A 63 -18.25 -5.14 10.18
N ARG A 64 -17.84 -5.02 11.45
CA ARG A 64 -18.57 -4.23 12.43
C ARG A 64 -18.22 -2.75 12.25
N PRO A 65 -19.20 -1.82 12.24
CA PRO A 65 -18.92 -0.39 12.29
C PRO A 65 -18.17 0.02 13.56
N ASP A 66 -17.41 1.11 13.48
CA ASP A 66 -16.61 1.67 14.59
C ASP A 66 -15.65 0.66 15.23
N THR A 67 -15.01 -0.18 14.42
CA THR A 67 -14.02 -1.15 14.91
C THR A 67 -12.71 -1.09 14.15
N GLU A 68 -11.69 -1.68 14.75
CA GLU A 68 -10.41 -1.95 14.12
C GLU A 68 -10.17 -3.44 14.15
N THR A 69 -10.23 -4.08 12.98
CA THR A 69 -10.21 -5.54 12.87
C THR A 69 -8.98 -5.99 12.10
N ALA A 70 -8.15 -6.83 12.74
CA ALA A 70 -7.01 -7.47 12.09
C ALA A 70 -7.47 -8.40 10.96
N TYR A 71 -6.72 -8.44 9.85
CA TYR A 71 -7.01 -9.32 8.72
C TYR A 71 -5.75 -9.99 8.18
N ARG A 72 -5.96 -11.16 7.57
CA ARG A 72 -4.96 -11.90 6.81
C ARG A 72 -5.42 -12.07 5.37
N VAL A 73 -4.45 -12.27 4.47
CA VAL A 73 -4.72 -12.59 3.06
C VAL A 73 -4.18 -13.97 2.74
N LEU A 74 -5.00 -14.75 2.05
CA LEU A 74 -4.65 -16.06 1.58
C LEU A 74 -4.75 -16.12 0.04
N LEU A 75 -3.85 -16.87 -0.58
CA LEU A 75 -3.93 -17.25 -1.99
C LEU A 75 -4.04 -18.76 -2.06
N ASP A 76 -5.10 -19.25 -2.72
CA ASP A 76 -5.42 -20.69 -2.81
C ASP A 76 -5.42 -21.40 -1.44
N GLY A 77 -5.83 -20.69 -0.38
CA GLY A 77 -5.87 -21.20 1.00
C GLY A 77 -4.55 -21.11 1.78
N GLU A 78 -3.45 -20.67 1.16
CA GLU A 78 -2.15 -20.44 1.80
C GLU A 78 -2.05 -18.98 2.27
N GLN A 79 -1.71 -18.74 3.54
CA GLN A 79 -1.53 -17.37 4.03
C GLN A 79 -0.28 -16.73 3.43
N VAL A 80 -0.48 -15.63 2.72
CA VAL A 80 0.59 -14.84 2.11
C VAL A 80 0.79 -13.47 2.77
N TRP A 81 -0.14 -13.07 3.64
CA TRP A 81 -0.04 -11.88 4.46
C TRP A 81 -0.77 -12.05 5.81
N PRO A 82 -0.23 -11.53 6.93
CA PRO A 82 1.12 -10.97 7.06
C PRO A 82 2.20 -12.03 6.82
N LEU A 83 3.42 -11.58 6.51
CA LEU A 83 4.57 -12.47 6.37
C LEU A 83 4.91 -13.10 7.74
N PRO A 84 5.32 -14.39 7.80
CA PRO A 84 5.53 -15.12 9.05
C PRO A 84 6.45 -14.43 10.08
N ASP A 85 7.42 -13.64 9.62
CA ASP A 85 8.42 -12.96 10.47
C ASP A 85 8.37 -11.42 10.34
N SER A 86 7.19 -10.87 10.01
CA SER A 86 7.02 -9.43 9.89
C SER A 86 7.32 -8.72 11.22
N PRO A 87 8.21 -7.70 11.26
CA PRO A 87 8.44 -6.89 12.45
C PRO A 87 7.33 -5.85 12.70
N PHE A 88 6.40 -5.69 11.74
CA PHE A 88 5.27 -4.78 11.84
C PHE A 88 4.06 -5.45 12.50
N PRO A 89 3.20 -4.68 13.19
CA PRO A 89 1.94 -5.21 13.74
C PRO A 89 1.02 -5.73 12.65
N ASP A 90 0.03 -6.53 13.05
CA ASP A 90 -1.00 -7.03 12.14
C ASP A 90 -1.67 -5.89 11.37
N SER A 91 -1.93 -6.14 10.09
CA SER A 91 -2.71 -5.19 9.29
C SER A 91 -4.16 -5.19 9.74
N THR A 92 -4.72 -4.00 9.95
CA THR A 92 -6.09 -3.82 10.41
C THR A 92 -6.93 -3.08 9.37
N ILE A 93 -8.24 -3.36 9.38
CA ILE A 93 -9.25 -2.55 8.70
C ILE A 93 -9.97 -1.77 9.79
N ARG A 94 -9.90 -0.43 9.70
CA ARG A 94 -10.66 0.45 10.58
C ARG A 94 -11.93 0.92 9.87
N THR A 95 -13.08 0.64 10.46
CA THR A 95 -14.38 1.09 9.98
C THR A 95 -14.82 2.35 10.73
N PRO A 96 -15.50 3.29 10.04
CA PRO A 96 -16.04 4.48 10.69
C PRO A 96 -17.26 4.15 11.55
N ALA A 97 -17.63 5.09 12.41
CA ALA A 97 -18.92 5.14 13.10
C ALA A 97 -19.92 5.96 12.26
N PRO A 98 -20.85 5.33 11.52
CA PRO A 98 -21.80 6.04 10.66
C PRO A 98 -22.64 7.04 11.46
N GLY A 99 -22.93 8.19 10.85
CA GLY A 99 -23.77 9.23 11.47
C GLY A 99 -23.10 10.00 12.62
N THR A 100 -21.78 9.87 12.79
CA THR A 100 -21.02 10.66 13.77
C THR A 100 -20.05 11.60 13.08
N ASP A 101 -19.87 12.81 13.63
CA ASP A 101 -18.86 13.78 13.18
C ASP A 101 -17.48 13.49 13.82
N ALA A 102 -17.10 12.21 13.90
CA ALA A 102 -15.82 11.83 14.47
C ALA A 102 -14.66 12.38 13.61
N PRO A 103 -13.60 12.94 14.22
CA PRO A 103 -12.49 13.52 13.48
C PRO A 103 -11.73 12.44 12.70
N VAL A 104 -11.64 12.61 11.38
CA VAL A 104 -10.87 11.73 10.49
C VAL A 104 -9.42 12.19 10.43
N ARG A 105 -8.48 11.24 10.55
CA ARG A 105 -7.05 11.49 10.31
C ARG A 105 -6.67 10.98 8.93
N VAL A 106 -6.19 11.88 8.09
CA VAL A 106 -5.77 11.58 6.72
C VAL A 106 -4.28 11.89 6.59
N ALA A 107 -3.53 10.94 6.05
CA ALA A 107 -2.17 11.19 5.56
C ALA A 107 -2.22 11.33 4.03
N PHE A 108 -1.55 12.35 3.50
CA PHE A 108 -1.53 12.67 2.07
C PHE A 108 -0.09 12.84 1.59
N GLY A 109 0.22 12.33 0.40
CA GLY A 109 1.53 12.52 -0.22
C GLY A 109 1.48 12.31 -1.73
N SER A 110 2.44 12.88 -2.47
CA SER A 110 2.42 12.84 -3.95
C SER A 110 3.70 12.32 -4.60
N CYS A 111 4.84 12.43 -3.91
CA CYS A 111 6.14 12.04 -4.42
C CYS A 111 6.79 11.06 -3.43
N ARG A 112 6.78 9.77 -3.78
CA ARG A 112 7.54 8.73 -3.06
C ARG A 112 8.78 8.33 -3.85
N TRP A 113 9.82 7.91 -3.16
CA TRP A 113 10.87 7.12 -3.79
C TRP A 113 10.35 5.68 -4.00
N ALA A 114 10.74 5.09 -5.13
CA ALA A 114 10.30 3.73 -5.49
C ALA A 114 11.09 2.64 -4.73
N ALA A 115 12.28 2.98 -4.22
CA ALA A 115 13.09 2.16 -3.33
C ALA A 115 13.94 3.08 -2.45
N PRO A 116 14.19 2.73 -1.17
CA PRO A 116 15.15 3.45 -0.34
C PRO A 116 16.53 3.39 -1.02
N PRO A 117 17.31 4.48 -1.00
CA PRO A 117 18.64 4.50 -1.59
C PRO A 117 19.52 3.41 -0.96
N SER A 118 20.25 2.67 -1.79
CA SER A 118 21.14 1.58 -1.35
C SER A 118 22.30 2.05 -0.46
N ASP A 119 22.56 3.36 -0.45
CA ASP A 119 23.74 3.98 0.14
C ASP A 119 23.26 5.01 1.19
N ALA A 120 22.88 4.53 2.37
CA ALA A 120 22.24 5.32 3.43
C ALA A 120 23.12 6.40 4.10
N SER A 121 24.27 6.76 3.53
CA SER A 121 25.14 7.80 4.09
C SER A 121 25.25 8.97 3.11
N HIS A 122 24.40 9.99 3.33
CA HIS A 122 24.37 11.29 2.66
C HIS A 122 23.54 11.39 1.37
N ASP A 123 22.26 11.04 1.42
CA ASP A 123 21.29 11.65 0.51
C ASP A 123 20.83 13.01 1.11
N PRO A 124 21.01 14.15 0.43
CA PRO A 124 20.54 15.46 0.91
C PRO A 124 19.02 15.54 1.11
N VAL A 125 18.24 14.57 0.58
CA VAL A 125 16.77 14.56 0.62
C VAL A 125 16.20 13.90 1.90
N GLY A 126 16.99 13.11 2.62
CA GLY A 126 16.54 12.42 3.84
C GLY A 126 15.68 11.17 3.60
N PRO A 127 15.12 10.54 4.66
CA PRO A 127 14.39 9.28 4.56
C PRO A 127 13.03 9.43 3.85
N ASP A 128 12.57 8.37 3.18
CA ASP A 128 11.26 8.36 2.52
C ASP A 128 10.13 8.59 3.55
N ALA A 129 9.16 9.43 3.18
CA ALA A 129 8.09 9.85 4.08
C ALA A 129 7.17 8.68 4.48
N LEU A 130 6.95 7.69 3.61
CA LEU A 130 6.14 6.52 3.94
C LEU A 130 6.89 5.54 4.83
N ASP A 131 8.18 5.33 4.58
CA ASP A 131 9.02 4.50 5.44
C ASP A 131 9.09 5.10 6.86
N THR A 132 9.27 6.43 6.94
CA THR A 132 9.27 7.16 8.22
C THR A 132 7.91 7.07 8.92
N LEU A 133 6.81 7.23 8.18
CA LEU A 133 5.46 7.08 8.73
C LEU A 133 5.21 5.65 9.22
N ALA A 134 5.59 4.63 8.45
CA ALA A 134 5.44 3.24 8.84
C ALA A 134 6.22 2.92 10.13
N GLN A 135 7.45 3.41 10.26
CA GLN A 135 8.25 3.25 11.49
C GLN A 135 7.62 3.99 12.69
N ALA A 136 7.10 5.20 12.48
CA ALA A 136 6.40 5.95 13.53
C ALA A 136 5.13 5.22 14.00
N LEU A 137 4.36 4.65 13.08
CA LEU A 137 3.16 3.86 13.41
C LEU A 137 3.51 2.54 14.12
N ALA A 138 4.58 1.87 13.71
CA ALA A 138 5.05 0.64 14.34
C ALA A 138 5.57 0.87 15.78
N SER A 139 6.26 1.99 16.02
CA SER A 139 6.84 2.33 17.32
C SER A 139 5.84 2.94 18.31
N ALA A 140 4.69 3.44 17.85
CA ALA A 140 3.65 4.00 18.70
C ALA A 140 2.24 3.48 18.31
N PRO A 141 1.91 2.20 18.61
CA PRO A 141 0.61 1.62 18.25
C PRO A 141 -0.61 2.33 18.87
N SER A 142 -0.42 3.00 20.02
CA SER A 142 -1.45 3.80 20.69
C SER A 142 -1.62 5.21 20.08
N ALA A 143 -0.68 5.67 19.25
CA ALA A 143 -0.86 6.87 18.45
C ALA A 143 -1.86 6.54 17.33
N ARG A 144 -3.07 7.07 17.45
CA ARG A 144 -4.18 6.91 16.48
C ARG A 144 -3.67 7.05 15.04
N ALA A 145 -3.49 5.91 14.36
CA ALA A 145 -3.02 5.80 12.98
C ALA A 145 -3.93 6.57 12.01
N PRO A 146 -3.41 7.03 10.84
CA PRO A 146 -4.26 7.59 9.81
C PRO A 146 -5.30 6.55 9.37
N MET A 147 -6.55 7.00 9.23
CA MET A 147 -7.66 6.14 8.80
C MET A 147 -7.73 6.01 7.28
N CYS A 148 -7.11 6.95 6.56
CA CYS A 148 -7.05 6.97 5.11
C CYS A 148 -5.69 7.51 4.65
N TRP A 149 -5.16 6.91 3.57
CA TRP A 149 -3.99 7.40 2.88
C TRP A 149 -4.31 7.74 1.43
N CYS A 150 -4.02 8.99 1.04
CA CYS A 150 -4.25 9.49 -0.31
C CYS A 150 -2.92 9.78 -1.01
N CYS A 151 -2.61 9.02 -2.05
CA CYS A 151 -1.43 9.26 -2.89
C CYS A 151 -1.81 9.90 -4.23
N TRP A 152 -1.40 11.15 -4.47
CA TRP A 152 -1.53 11.81 -5.77
C TRP A 152 -0.29 11.55 -6.61
N ALA A 153 -0.35 10.58 -7.51
CA ALA A 153 0.82 10.16 -8.26
C ALA A 153 1.39 11.28 -9.16
N THR A 154 2.52 11.87 -8.74
CA THR A 154 3.55 12.30 -9.69
C THR A 154 4.75 11.40 -9.46
N ARG A 155 4.97 10.42 -10.32
CA ARG A 155 6.15 9.56 -10.23
C ARG A 155 7.38 10.41 -10.54
N CYS A 156 8.17 10.77 -9.53
CA CYS A 156 9.47 11.41 -9.75
C CYS A 156 10.44 10.36 -10.32
N THR A 157 10.47 10.21 -11.64
CA THR A 157 11.57 9.54 -12.32
C THR A 157 12.77 10.48 -12.33
N ARG A 158 13.95 10.01 -11.92
CA ARG A 158 15.19 10.76 -12.13
C ARG A 158 15.35 11.04 -13.62
N THR A 159 15.15 12.28 -14.06
CA THR A 159 15.60 12.71 -15.38
C THR A 159 17.12 12.57 -15.38
N ARG A 160 17.64 11.71 -16.26
CA ARG A 160 19.08 11.64 -16.52
C ARG A 160 19.49 13.07 -16.92
N PRO A 161 20.52 13.69 -16.31
CA PRO A 161 20.99 14.98 -16.79
C PRO A 161 21.38 14.81 -18.28
N PRO A 162 21.06 15.79 -19.14
CA PRO A 162 21.49 15.72 -20.53
C PRO A 162 23.01 15.53 -20.57
N PRO A 163 23.55 14.73 -21.51
CA PRO A 163 25.00 14.62 -21.65
C PRO A 163 25.58 16.01 -21.84
N ARG A 164 26.67 16.31 -21.13
CA ARG A 164 27.41 17.57 -21.31
C ARG A 164 27.72 17.74 -22.80
N PRO A 165 27.54 18.93 -23.39
CA PRO A 165 27.93 19.15 -24.77
C PRO A 165 29.42 18.79 -24.92
N ALA A 166 29.73 17.98 -25.93
CA ALA A 166 31.09 17.63 -26.25
C ALA A 166 31.87 18.91 -26.49
N ALA A 167 32.90 19.15 -25.67
CA ALA A 167 33.86 20.22 -25.92
C ALA A 167 34.58 19.90 -27.24
N GLY A 168 34.34 20.71 -28.28
CA GLY A 168 35.08 20.61 -29.52
C GLY A 168 34.26 20.89 -30.77
N TRP A 169 33.84 22.14 -30.95
CA TRP A 169 33.66 22.67 -32.30
C TRP A 169 34.75 23.71 -32.53
N PRO A 170 35.60 23.55 -33.57
CA PRO A 170 36.54 24.61 -33.94
C PRO A 170 35.76 25.81 -34.49
N PRO A 171 36.27 27.05 -34.32
CA PRO A 171 35.61 28.24 -34.84
C PRO A 171 35.56 28.18 -36.37
N ALA A 172 34.39 28.46 -36.94
CA ALA A 172 34.25 28.66 -38.38
C ALA A 172 35.08 29.88 -38.79
N ALA A 173 35.97 29.70 -39.78
CA ALA A 173 36.65 30.79 -40.44
C ALA A 173 35.64 31.62 -41.26
N ILE A 174 35.90 32.93 -41.29
CA ILE A 174 35.11 34.01 -41.92
C ILE A 174 34.92 33.76 -43.41
#